data_AF-A0A7Y2N158-F1
#
_entry.id   AF-A0A7Y2N158-F1
#
_cell.length_a   1.000
_cell.length_b   1.000
_cell.length_c   1.000
_cell.angle_alpha   90.00
_cell.angle_beta   90.00
_cell.angle_gamma   90.00
#
_symmetry.space_group_name_H-M   'P 1'
#
loop_
_entity.id
_entity.type
_entity.pdbx_description
1 polymer ?
#
loop_
_entity_poly.entity_id
_entity_poly.type
_entity_poly.pdbx_seq_one_letter_code
_entity_poly.pdbx_strand_id
1 'polypeptide(L)'
;MKQETPDIVRSFGSLFQRLMSEGALSVREKELIALGIGMALRCEPCLQSHLQKALAAGASREQIIETAGVVVMMQGGPGYVYVPKLLAALEALGKGEAAETAAV
;
A
#
# COMPACT_ATOMS: atom_id res chain seq x y z
N MET A 1 14.41 5.40 -16.42
CA MET A 1 14.19 3.94 -16.32
C MET A 1 13.45 3.35 -17.52
N LYS A 2 12.20 3.72 -17.83
CA LYS A 2 11.47 3.11 -18.97
C LYS A 2 12.15 3.29 -20.33
N GLN A 3 12.70 4.47 -20.61
CA GLN A 3 13.41 4.76 -21.86
C GLN A 3 14.87 4.30 -21.81
N GLU A 4 15.52 4.45 -20.67
CA GLU A 4 16.95 4.14 -20.46
C GLU A 4 17.25 2.63 -20.36
N THR A 5 16.38 1.86 -19.69
CA THR A 5 16.60 0.44 -19.38
C THR A 5 15.29 -0.35 -19.51
N PRO A 6 14.71 -0.44 -20.71
CA PRO A 6 13.36 -1.00 -20.92
C PRO A 6 13.26 -2.46 -20.49
N ASP A 7 14.32 -3.26 -20.67
CA ASP A 7 14.31 -4.67 -20.31
C ASP A 7 14.27 -4.88 -18.80
N ILE A 8 15.04 -4.09 -18.02
CA ILE A 8 15.00 -4.14 -16.55
C ILE A 8 13.60 -3.81 -16.04
N VAL A 9 12.97 -2.77 -16.60
CA VAL A 9 11.62 -2.38 -16.21
C VAL A 9 10.60 -3.46 -16.56
N ARG A 10 10.71 -4.09 -17.74
CA ARG A 10 9.82 -5.18 -18.16
C ARG A 10 9.97 -6.39 -17.24
N SER A 11 11.20 -6.80 -16.96
CA SER A 11 11.48 -7.95 -16.08
C SER A 11 10.96 -7.70 -14.67
N PHE A 12 11.27 -6.55 -14.06
CA PHE A 12 10.75 -6.20 -12.74
C PHE A 12 9.22 -6.12 -12.72
N GLY A 13 8.61 -5.49 -13.74
CA GLY A 13 7.16 -5.39 -13.86
C GLY A 13 6.48 -6.76 -13.92
N SER A 14 7.04 -7.70 -14.70
CA SER A 14 6.51 -9.06 -14.80
C SER A 14 6.60 -9.84 -13.47
N LEU A 15 7.72 -9.72 -12.76
CA LEU A 15 7.90 -10.31 -11.43
C LEU A 15 6.89 -9.73 -10.44
N PHE A 16 6.79 -8.39 -10.39
CA PHE A 16 5.86 -7.70 -9.51
C PHE A 16 4.41 -8.14 -9.76
N GLN A 17 3.97 -8.15 -11.02
CA GLN A 17 2.61 -8.57 -11.39
C GLN A 17 2.33 -10.02 -10.98
N ARG A 18 3.29 -10.93 -11.19
CA ARG A 18 3.13 -12.35 -10.85
C ARG A 18 3.10 -12.58 -9.33
N LEU A 19 3.88 -11.83 -8.56
CA LEU A 19 3.87 -11.95 -7.10
C LEU A 19 2.61 -11.35 -6.47
N MET A 20 2.09 -10.25 -7.03
CA MET A 20 0.93 -9.55 -6.50
C MET A 20 -0.42 -10.08 -7.01
N SER A 21 -0.44 -11.06 -7.93
CA SER A 21 -1.68 -11.73 -8.37
C SER A 21 -2.23 -12.70 -7.32
N GLU A 22 -3.51 -13.03 -7.40
CA GLU A 22 -4.17 -14.02 -6.53
C GLU A 22 -3.42 -15.37 -6.46
N GLY A 23 -3.46 -16.02 -5.29
CA GLY A 23 -2.82 -17.32 -5.07
C GLY A 23 -3.20 -17.89 -3.70
N ALA A 24 -2.26 -18.53 -3.00
CA ALA A 24 -2.49 -18.98 -1.62
C ALA A 24 -2.73 -17.83 -0.62
N LEU A 25 -2.23 -16.63 -0.96
CA LEU A 25 -2.62 -15.37 -0.35
C LEU A 25 -3.40 -14.57 -1.39
N SER A 26 -4.49 -13.97 -0.95
CA SER A 26 -5.27 -13.05 -1.75
C SER A 26 -4.50 -11.78 -2.10
N VAL A 27 -4.93 -11.08 -3.15
CA VAL A 27 -4.36 -9.77 -3.51
C VAL A 27 -4.40 -8.83 -2.31
N ARG A 28 -5.52 -8.79 -1.57
CA ARG A 28 -5.68 -7.97 -0.36
C ARG A 28 -4.62 -8.27 0.70
N GLU A 29 -4.42 -9.55 1.02
CA GLU A 29 -3.43 -9.95 2.03
C GLU A 29 -2.01 -9.53 1.61
N LYS A 30 -1.67 -9.72 0.33
CA LYS A 30 -0.36 -9.31 -0.20
C LYS A 30 -0.15 -7.80 -0.16
N GLU A 31 -1.18 -7.03 -0.49
CA GLU A 31 -1.13 -5.57 -0.44
C GLU A 31 -1.03 -5.05 1.01
N LEU A 32 -1.71 -5.69 1.97
CA LEU A 32 -1.55 -5.36 3.40
C LEU A 32 -0.13 -5.67 3.90
N ILE A 33 0.46 -6.80 3.50
CA ILE A 33 1.87 -7.12 3.80
C ILE A 33 2.80 -6.07 3.19
N ALA A 34 2.60 -5.73 1.90
CA ALA A 34 3.42 -4.76 1.20
C ALA A 34 3.29 -3.34 1.80
N LEU A 35 2.08 -2.95 2.22
CA LEU A 35 1.82 -1.71 2.95
C LEU A 35 2.60 -1.69 4.28
N GLY A 36 2.53 -2.77 5.06
CA GLY A 36 3.28 -2.90 6.32
C GLY A 36 4.79 -2.78 6.12
N ILE A 37 5.34 -3.42 5.08
CA ILE A 37 6.76 -3.31 4.72
C ILE A 37 7.11 -1.88 4.29
N GLY A 38 6.27 -1.26 3.45
CA GLY A 38 6.46 0.13 3.02
C GLY A 38 6.50 1.11 4.19
N MET A 39 5.61 0.91 5.18
CA MET A 39 5.61 1.66 6.43
C MET A 39 6.87 1.42 7.26
N ALA A 40 7.27 0.16 7.47
CA ALA A 40 8.45 -0.19 8.25
C ALA A 40 9.75 0.39 7.64
N LEU A 41 9.84 0.42 6.31
CA LEU A 41 10.94 1.04 5.57
C LEU A 41 10.84 2.56 5.47
N ARG A 42 9.73 3.16 5.92
CA ARG A 42 9.41 4.59 5.79
C ARG A 42 9.47 5.07 4.33
N CYS A 43 9.02 4.23 3.41
CA CYS A 43 8.94 4.53 1.98
C CYS A 43 7.58 5.15 1.65
N GLU A 44 7.51 6.48 1.58
CA GLU A 44 6.25 7.19 1.30
C GLU A 44 5.58 6.76 -0.02
N PRO A 45 6.31 6.64 -1.16
CA PRO A 45 5.68 6.17 -2.40
C PRO A 45 5.15 4.74 -2.30
N CYS A 46 5.83 3.88 -1.55
CA CYS A 46 5.39 2.51 -1.30
C CYS A 46 4.11 2.51 -0.45
N LEU A 47 4.06 3.30 0.62
CA LEU A 47 2.87 3.47 1.46
C LEU A 47 1.68 3.88 0.61
N GLN A 48 1.81 4.96 -0.18
CA GLN A 48 0.69 5.50 -0.97
C GLN A 48 0.18 4.47 -1.99
N SER A 49 1.09 3.86 -2.75
CA SER A 49 0.72 2.94 -3.83
C SER A 49 0.13 1.62 -3.30
N HIS A 50 0.67 1.05 -2.23
CA HIS A 50 0.15 -0.18 -1.65
C HIS A 50 -1.11 0.06 -0.82
N LEU A 51 -1.28 1.23 -0.21
CA LEU A 51 -2.54 1.61 0.43
C LEU A 51 -3.69 1.67 -0.58
N GLN A 52 -3.49 2.35 -1.71
CA GLN A 52 -4.51 2.44 -2.76
C GLN A 52 -4.89 1.06 -3.31
N LYS A 53 -3.89 0.19 -3.54
CA LYS A 53 -4.14 -1.17 -4.03
C LYS A 53 -4.78 -2.07 -2.99
N ALA A 54 -4.44 -1.93 -1.72
CA ALA A 54 -5.10 -2.65 -0.63
C ALA A 54 -6.59 -2.29 -0.56
N LEU A 55 -6.92 -1.00 -0.63
CA LEU A 55 -8.31 -0.51 -0.67
C LEU A 55 -9.05 -1.04 -1.90
N ALA A 56 -8.44 -0.94 -3.08
CA ALA A 56 -9.02 -1.48 -4.33
C ALA A 56 -9.22 -3.00 -4.29
N ALA A 57 -8.41 -3.72 -3.52
CA ALA A 57 -8.57 -5.15 -3.25
C ALA A 57 -9.57 -5.46 -2.11
N GLY A 58 -10.29 -4.46 -1.59
CA GLY A 58 -11.30 -4.62 -0.56
C GLY A 58 -10.76 -4.72 0.87
N ALA A 59 -9.58 -4.15 1.15
CA ALA A 59 -9.13 -3.96 2.52
C ALA A 59 -10.01 -2.94 3.25
N SER A 60 -10.49 -3.29 4.44
CA SER A 60 -11.21 -2.35 5.27
C SER A 60 -10.26 -1.37 5.97
N ARG A 61 -10.80 -0.25 6.45
CA ARG A 61 -10.05 0.70 7.28
C ARG A 61 -9.46 -0.01 8.50
N GLU A 62 -10.21 -0.90 9.14
CA GLU A 62 -9.80 -1.66 10.32
C GLU A 62 -8.58 -2.53 10.01
N GLN A 63 -8.57 -3.23 8.86
CA GLN A 63 -7.43 -4.06 8.44
C GLN A 63 -6.17 -3.22 8.20
N ILE A 64 -6.31 -2.01 7.66
CA ILE A 64 -5.20 -1.06 7.46
C ILE A 64 -4.65 -0.58 8.81
N ILE A 65 -5.53 -0.23 9.75
CA ILE A 65 -5.13 0.20 11.10
C ILE A 65 -4.47 -0.93 11.88
N GLU A 66 -4.99 -2.16 11.78
CA GLU A 66 -4.39 -3.33 12.42
C GLU A 66 -2.99 -3.63 11.84
N THR A 67 -2.82 -3.52 10.52
CA THR A 67 -1.51 -3.60 9.86
C THR A 67 -0.53 -2.57 10.42
N ALA A 68 -0.97 -1.32 10.59
CA ALA A 68 -0.16 -0.28 11.22
C ALA A 68 0.21 -0.63 12.67
N GLY A 69 -0.74 -1.21 13.43
CA GLY A 69 -0.51 -1.70 14.79
C GLY A 69 0.62 -2.74 14.85
N VAL A 70 0.63 -3.70 13.92
CA VAL A 70 1.71 -4.69 13.80
C VAL A 70 3.05 -4.02 13.49
N VAL A 71 3.07 -3.03 12.60
CA VAL A 71 4.29 -2.25 12.30
C VAL A 71 4.78 -1.51 13.54
N VAL A 72 3.89 -0.88 14.31
CA VAL A 72 4.25 -0.20 15.56
C VAL A 72 4.80 -1.17 16.59
N MET A 73 4.19 -2.35 16.74
CA MET A 73 4.69 -3.39 17.65
C MET A 73 6.11 -3.84 17.28
N MET A 74 6.38 -4.04 15.99
CA MET A 74 7.68 -4.51 15.50
C MET A 74 8.76 -3.43 15.44
N GLN A 75 8.40 -2.16 15.23
CA GLN A 75 9.34 -1.06 15.02
C GLN A 75 9.43 -0.10 16.22
N GLY A 76 8.49 -0.15 17.17
CA GLY A 76 8.39 0.79 18.28
C GLY A 76 8.16 2.23 17.81
N GLY A 77 8.90 3.16 18.42
CA GLY A 77 8.81 4.61 18.15
C GLY A 77 8.87 5.00 16.66
N PRO A 78 9.86 4.50 15.89
CA PRO A 78 9.93 4.73 14.43
C PRO A 78 8.67 4.34 13.65
N GLY A 79 8.02 3.23 14.01
CA GLY A 79 6.74 2.84 13.41
C GLY A 79 5.61 3.77 13.83
N TYR A 80 5.57 4.11 15.12
CA TYR A 80 4.55 4.98 15.71
C TYR A 80 4.50 6.37 15.07
N VAL A 81 5.66 7.03 14.90
CA VAL A 81 5.71 8.38 14.31
C VAL A 81 5.36 8.40 12.82
N TYR A 82 5.29 7.24 12.17
CA TYR A 82 4.92 7.11 10.76
C TYR A 82 3.40 6.93 10.56
N VAL A 83 2.66 6.52 11.60
CA VAL A 83 1.19 6.33 11.54
C VAL A 83 0.43 7.57 11.06
N PRO A 84 0.75 8.82 11.48
CA PRO A 84 0.04 10.00 10.98
C PRO A 84 0.08 10.15 9.45
N LYS A 85 1.16 9.70 8.80
CA LYS A 85 1.29 9.71 7.33
C LYS A 85 0.35 8.72 6.67
N LEU A 86 0.23 7.51 7.24
CA LEU A 86 -0.76 6.52 6.80
C LEU A 86 -2.18 7.08 6.92
N LEU A 87 -2.52 7.69 8.06
CA LEU A 87 -3.86 8.23 8.30
C LEU A 87 -4.19 9.35 7.31
N ALA A 88 -3.25 10.27 7.08
CA ALA A 88 -3.42 11.33 6.10
C ALA A 88 -3.61 10.78 4.67
N ALA A 89 -2.84 9.75 4.29
CA ALA A 89 -2.98 9.07 3.00
C ALA A 89 -4.37 8.43 2.84
N LEU A 90 -4.84 7.74 3.88
CA LEU A 90 -6.13 7.07 3.90
C LEU A 90 -7.29 8.06 3.79
N GLU A 91 -7.20 9.21 4.48
CA GLU A 91 -8.20 10.28 4.37
C GLU A 91 -8.20 10.96 3.00
N ALA A 92 -7.03 11.17 2.40
CA ALA A 92 -6.92 11.76 1.07
C ALA A 92 -7.62 10.88 0.01
N LEU A 93 -7.46 9.56 0.11
CA LEU A 93 -8.12 8.61 -0.79
C LEU A 93 -9.64 8.56 -0.58
N GLY A 94 -10.11 8.56 0.68
CA GLY A 94 -11.54 8.60 0.98
C GLY A 94 -12.24 9.90 0.53
N LYS A 95 -11.52 11.04 0.53
CA LYS A 95 -12.02 12.30 -0.04
C LYS A 95 -12.04 12.29 -1.57
N GLY A 96 -11.12 11.57 -2.21
CA GLY A 96 -11.07 11.37 -3.66
C GLY A 96 -12.27 10.58 -4.19
N GLU A 97 -12.63 9.47 -3.52
CA GLU A 97 -13.82 8.68 -3.87
C GLU A 97 -15.13 9.47 -3.74
N ALA A 98 -15.25 10.30 -2.70
CA ALA A 98 -16.42 11.16 -2.50
C ALA A 98 -16.55 12.24 -3.59
N ALA A 99 -15.43 12.76 -4.11
CA ALA A 99 -15.42 13.74 -5.19
C ALA A 99 -15.71 13.11 -6.56
N GLU A 100 -15.22 11.89 -6.82
CA GLU A 100 -15.47 11.16 -8.06
C GLU A 100 -16.92 10.64 -8.16
N THR A 101 -17.52 10.21 -7.05
CA THR A 101 -18.93 9.79 -7.00
C THR A 101 -19.91 10.97 -7.16
N ALA A 102 -19.52 12.17 -6.73
CA ALA A 102 -20.34 13.39 -6.90
C ALA A 102 -20.25 13.99 -8.32
N ALA A 103 -19.32 13.51 -9.15
CA ALA A 103 -19.09 13.97 -10.52
C ALA A 103 -19.70 13.06 -11.59
N VAL A 104 -20.41 11.99 -11.20
CA VAL A 104 -21.14 11.06 -12.09
C VAL A 104 -22.65 11.24 -11.93
#